data_AF-A0A846PZT4-F1
#
_entry.id   AF-A0A846PZT4-F1
#
_cell.length_a   1.000
_cell.length_b   1.000
_cell.length_c   1.000
_cell.angle_alpha   90.00
_cell.angle_beta   90.00
_cell.angle_gamma   90.00
#
_symmetry.space_group_name_H-M   'P 1'
#
loop_
_entity.id
_entity.type
_entity.pdbx_description
1 polymer ?
#
loop_
_entity_poly.entity_id
_entity_poly.type
_entity_poly.pdbx_seq_one_letter_code
_entity_poly.pdbx_strand_id
1 'polypeptide(L)' 'MEKGQLIGYQARCEVKSFETSGPIYENLRDALKKLGLEIRGVWLLEPIEIYNQSIGPEVGKKIA' A
#
# COMPACT_ATOMS: atom_id res chain seq x y z
N MET A 1 3.18 -31.47 5.65
CA MET A 1 2.85 -30.27 4.86
C MET A 1 3.76 -29.15 5.35
N GLU A 2 4.73 -28.72 4.55
CA GLU A 2 5.52 -27.53 4.87
C GLU A 2 4.57 -26.34 4.93
N LYS A 3 4.51 -25.65 6.07
CA LYS A 3 3.80 -24.38 6.18
C LYS A 3 4.53 -23.41 5.24
N GLY A 4 3.85 -22.94 4.20
CA GLY A 4 4.35 -21.90 3.33
C GLY A 4 4.84 -20.72 4.17
N GLN A 5 6.01 -20.19 3.83
CA GLN A 5 6.59 -19.06 4.55
C GLN A 5 5.59 -17.89 4.55
N LEU A 6 5.31 -17.35 5.73
CA LEU A 6 4.52 -16.13 5.86
C LEU A 6 5.40 -14.94 5.46
N ILE A 7 5.17 -14.43 4.25
CA ILE A 7 5.86 -13.28 3.69
C ILE A 7 5.12 -12.01 4.09
N GLY A 8 5.85 -11.01 4.56
CA GLY A 8 5.30 -9.71 4.95
C GLY A 8 6.28 -8.59 4.69
N TYR A 9 5.77 -7.39 4.37
CA TYR A 9 6.56 -6.19 4.20
C TYR A 9 5.87 -5.01 4.88
N GLN A 10 6.66 -4.07 5.38
CA GLN A 10 6.17 -2.78 5.85
C GLN A 10 6.84 -1.68 5.02
N ALA A 11 6.03 -0.85 4.37
CA ALA A 11 6.48 0.39 3.77
C ALA A 11 6.23 1.55 4.74
N ARG A 12 7.26 2.35 4.99
CA ARG A 12 7.11 3.69 5.56
C ARG A 12 7.08 4.66 4.39
N CYS A 13 6.10 5.55 4.39
CA CYS A 13 5.88 6.48 3.29
C CYS A 13 5.66 7.90 3.82
N GLU A 14 5.97 8.87 2.96
CA GLU A 14 5.55 10.25 3.11
C GLU A 14 4.33 10.52 2.22
N VAL A 15 3.53 11.50 2.63
CA VAL A 15 2.39 11.96 1.87
C VAL A 15 2.87 12.88 0.74
N LYS A 16 2.62 12.49 -0.50
CA LYS A 16 2.94 13.29 -1.68
C LYS A 16 1.81 14.25 -2.01
N SER A 17 0.58 13.76 -2.04
CA SER A 17 -0.61 14.58 -2.27
C SER A 17 -1.89 13.87 -1.85
N PHE A 18 -2.97 14.65 -1.76
CA PHE A 18 -4.35 14.17 -1.58
C PHE A 18 -5.19 14.63 -2.76
N GLU A 19 -5.66 13.67 -3.56
CA GLU A 19 -6.41 13.95 -4.77
C GLU A 19 -7.90 13.68 -4.55
N THR A 20 -8.73 14.69 -4.79
CA THR A 20 -10.20 14.56 -4.80
C THR A 20 -10.80 14.65 -6.21
N SER A 21 -9.94 14.79 -7.22
CA SER A 21 -10.29 14.91 -8.64
C SER A 21 -9.10 14.53 -9.52
N GLY A 22 -9.32 14.34 -10.83
CA GLY A 22 -8.27 14.04 -11.79
C GLY A 22 -8.04 12.54 -12.00
N PRO A 23 -7.14 12.16 -12.94
CA PRO A 23 -7.13 10.82 -13.51
C PRO A 23 -6.94 9.69 -12.50
N ILE A 24 -6.10 9.90 -11.48
CA ILE A 24 -5.83 8.89 -10.45
C ILE A 24 -7.07 8.66 -9.59
N TYR A 25 -7.68 9.75 -9.10
CA TYR A 25 -8.90 9.70 -8.31
C TYR A 25 -10.06 9.08 -9.10
N GLU A 26 -10.26 9.52 -10.34
CA GLU A 26 -11.36 9.05 -11.20
C GLU A 26 -11.25 7.55 -11.51
N ASN A 27 -10.04 7.07 -11.83
CA ASN A 27 -9.80 5.65 -12.08
C ASN A 27 -10.10 4.79 -10.83
N LEU A 28 -9.65 5.21 -9.64
CA LEU A 28 -9.94 4.48 -8.40
C LEU A 28 -11.43 4.55 -8.02
N ARG A 29 -12.06 5.72 -8.16
CA ARG A 29 -13.49 5.92 -7.91
C ARG A 29 -14.30 4.96 -8.77
N ASP A 30 -14.00 4.89 -10.06
CA ASP A 30 -14.78 4.09 -10.99
C ASP A 30 -14.57 2.58 -10.79
N ALA A 31 -13.36 2.17 -10.37
CA ALA A 31 -13.09 0.79 -9.98
C ALA A 31 -13.85 0.39 -8.70
N LEU A 32 -13.81 1.22 -7.67
CA LEU A 32 -14.43 0.93 -6.37
C LEU A 32 -15.96 1.09 -6.40
N LYS A 33 -16.49 1.98 -7.25
CA LYS A 33 -17.93 2.13 -7.47
C LYS A 33 -18.57 0.85 -8.01
N LYS A 34 -17.85 0.05 -8.81
CA LYS A 34 -18.32 -1.28 -9.27
C LYS A 34 -18.52 -2.27 -8.13
N LEU A 35 -17.86 -2.02 -7.00
CA LEU A 35 -18.01 -2.80 -5.75
C LEU A 35 -19.04 -2.17 -4.80
N GLY A 36 -19.75 -1.11 -5.22
CA GLY A 36 -20.70 -0.38 -4.38
C GLY A 36 -20.04 0.54 -3.35
N LEU A 37 -18.76 0.87 -3.51
CA LEU A 37 -18.01 1.72 -2.59
C LEU A 37 -17.87 3.14 -3.15
N GLU A 38 -18.04 4.13 -2.28
CA GLU A 38 -17.75 5.53 -2.58
C GLU A 38 -16.46 5.96 -1.89
N ILE A 39 -15.62 6.70 -2.62
CA ILE A 39 -14.37 7.26 -2.07
C ILE A 39 -14.46 8.78 -1.97
N ARG A 40 -13.78 9.33 -0.97
CA ARG A 40 -13.72 10.79 -0.70
C ARG A 40 -12.45 11.45 -1.21
N GLY A 41 -11.47 10.65 -1.61
CA GLY A 41 -10.18 11.10 -2.11
C GLY A 41 -9.16 9.97 -2.12
N VAL A 42 -7.99 10.23 -2.69
CA VAL A 42 -6.88 9.29 -2.80
C VAL A 42 -5.63 9.95 -2.24
N TRP A 43 -4.99 9.31 -1.25
CA TRP A 43 -3.66 9.70 -0.82
C TRP A 43 -2.62 9.05 -1.71
N LEU A 44 -1.77 9.86 -2.34
CA LEU A 44 -0.57 9.40 -3.01
C LEU A 44 0.58 9.41 -2.01
N LEU A 45 1.20 8.25 -1.84
CA LEU A 45 2.26 8.02 -0.88
C LEU A 45 3.57 7.74 -1.61
N GLU A 46 4.64 8.42 -1.21
CA GLU A 46 5.99 8.18 -1.70
C GLU A 46 6.73 7.29 -0.67
N PRO A 47 7.15 6.07 -1.03
CA PRO A 47 7.89 5.21 -0.11
C PRO A 47 9.25 5.80 0.25
N ILE A 48 9.59 5.82 1.53
CA ILE A 48 10.89 6.28 2.04
C ILE A 48 11.76 5.12 2.54
N GLU A 49 11.13 4.07 3.07
CA GLU A 49 11.81 2.90 3.61
C GLU A 49 10.91 1.66 3.51
N ILE A 50 11.50 0.51 3.19
CA ILE A 50 10.82 -0.78 3.17
C ILE A 50 11.52 -1.72 4.16
N TYR A 51 10.73 -2.43 4.97
CA TYR A 51 11.20 -3.38 5.96
C TYR A 51 10.65 -4.78 5.68
N ASN A 52 11.49 -5.80 5.84
CA ASN A 52 11.05 -7.19 5.82
C ASN A 52 10.26 -7.49 7.11
N GLN A 53 9.03 -7.97 6.98
CA GLN A 53 8.19 -8.41 8.09
C GLN A 53 7.83 -9.90 7.96
N SER A 54 8.53 -10.63 7.10
CA SER A 54 8.38 -12.08 6.96
C SER A 54 8.92 -12.77 8.20
N ILE A 55 8.25 -13.85 8.61
CA ILE A 55 8.72 -14.65 9.75
C ILE A 55 10.10 -15.22 9.41
N GLY A 56 11.11 -14.89 10.22
CA GLY A 56 12.47 -15.39 10.06
C GLY A 56 13.53 -14.47 10.68
N PRO A 57 14.82 -14.80 10.50
CA PRO A 57 15.94 -14.05 11.09
C PRO A 57 16.06 -12.59 10.64
N GLU A 58 15.49 -12.29 9.46
CA GLU A 58 15.59 -10.97 8.83
C GLU A 58 14.37 -10.07 9.11
N VAL A 59 13.45 -10.49 10.00
CA VAL A 59 12.29 -9.69 10.40
C VAL A 59 12.72 -8.34 10.99
N GLY A 60 12.01 -7.28 10.62
CA GLY A 60 12.28 -5.91 11.04
C GLY A 60 13.47 -5.23 10.37
N LYS A 61 14.18 -5.89 9.44
CA LYS A 61 15.32 -5.27 8.74
C LYS A 61 14.87 -4.43 7.56
N LYS A 62 15.49 -3.25 7.40
CA LYS A 62 15.33 -2.40 6.21
C LYS A 62 15.94 -3.10 5.00
N ILE A 63 15.19 -3.12 3.89
CA ILE A 63 15.57 -3.77 2.62
C ILE A 63 15.61 -2.80 1.45
N ALA A 64 14.97 -1.63 1.58
CA ALA A 64 15.07 -0.49 0.66
C ALA A 64 14.86 0.80 1.45
#